data_AF-A0A5E4N057-F1
#
_entry.id   AF-A0A5E4N057-F1
#
_cell.length_a   1.000
_cell.length_b   1.000
_cell.length_c   1.000
_cell.angle_alpha   90.00
_cell.angle_beta   90.00
_cell.angle_gamma   90.00
#
_symmetry.space_group_name_H-M   'P 1'
#
loop_
_entity.id
_entity.type
_entity.pdbx_description
1 polymer ?
#
loop_
_entity_poly.entity_id
_entity_poly.type
_entity_poly.pdbx_seq_one_letter_code
_entity_poly.pdbx_strand_id
1 'polypeptide(L)'
;MYKSLRTNLPKEIMELSGFPHKDVGDACYFPAAYIRKYLNDFTDHFNLRQCIKFCHHVEKVSPINNNQWEVNVINLKQNKKETHIFDALVVCVGNYSNPAIPDITGSDIFHGKIMHSHSYRDADPFKDKSVLVIGCGASGLDISFGTSKVAKKVFLSHHNPKLLKLKIPSNYFHKTDIKEIVEDGVIFKDGSYEQVDTIIYCTGYTYKYPFLSSECGITVENNVIKNLFKHMINIEYPTMGFIGVPRNTTGFYLFDLQSRIFKKILEGRVKMPSKEEMLEDSHKEIEARLASGQRLKDLHALGRTKWAMEYYTSVTKFANVEHPPPVLLQIYFDGLERLSEDFLNFRGDKYQIIDREHYKVQYYDKNEPITKKQILYAL
;
A
#
# COMPACT_ATOMS: atom_id res chain seq x y z
N MET A 1 -8.60 6.73 -6.37
CA MET A 1 -7.62 6.91 -7.47
C MET A 1 -7.93 8.19 -8.21
N TYR A 2 -6.92 8.81 -8.83
CA TYR A 2 -7.02 10.08 -9.55
C TYR A 2 -6.57 9.95 -11.01
N LYS A 3 -7.02 10.89 -11.85
CA LYS A 3 -6.98 10.82 -13.31
C LYS A 3 -5.57 10.70 -13.88
N SER A 4 -4.62 11.47 -13.36
CA SER A 4 -3.24 11.55 -13.84
C SER A 4 -2.32 10.41 -13.33
N LEU A 5 -2.85 9.49 -12.53
CA LEU A 5 -2.04 8.49 -11.84
C LEU A 5 -1.32 7.57 -12.81
N ARG A 6 0.00 7.44 -12.58
CA ARG A 6 0.86 6.42 -13.19
C ARG A 6 1.45 5.56 -12.07
N THR A 7 1.82 4.31 -12.39
CA THR A 7 2.49 3.44 -11.45
C THR A 7 3.71 4.14 -10.84
N ASN A 8 3.92 3.91 -9.56
CA ASN A 8 5.10 4.35 -8.82
C ASN A 8 6.16 3.24 -8.71
N LEU A 9 5.84 2.04 -9.20
CA LEU A 9 6.72 0.89 -9.31
C LEU A 9 6.79 0.45 -10.78
N PRO A 10 7.92 -0.16 -11.21
CA PRO A 10 8.08 -0.67 -12.55
C PRO A 10 7.28 -1.97 -12.76
N LYS A 11 6.86 -2.24 -14.01
CA LYS A 11 6.01 -3.39 -14.37
C LYS A 11 6.60 -4.74 -13.99
N GLU A 12 7.93 -4.84 -13.98
CA GLU A 12 8.71 -6.04 -13.65
C GLU A 12 8.39 -6.54 -12.25
N ILE A 13 7.88 -5.66 -11.36
CA ILE A 13 7.43 -6.04 -10.02
C ILE A 13 5.93 -5.90 -9.77
N MET A 14 5.19 -5.75 -10.87
CA MET A 14 3.73 -5.65 -10.91
C MET A 14 3.13 -6.71 -11.85
N GLU A 15 3.84 -7.82 -12.04
CA GLU A 15 3.38 -8.94 -12.85
C GLU A 15 2.74 -10.02 -11.96
N LEU A 16 1.58 -10.52 -12.37
CA LEU A 16 0.91 -11.67 -11.77
C LEU A 16 1.47 -12.97 -12.34
N SER A 17 1.66 -13.96 -11.47
CA SER A 17 2.23 -15.26 -11.83
C SER A 17 1.47 -15.91 -13.00
N GLY A 18 2.22 -16.33 -14.02
CA GLY A 18 1.66 -16.95 -15.22
C GLY A 18 0.94 -16.00 -16.17
N PHE A 19 1.01 -14.68 -15.97
CA PHE A 19 0.31 -13.70 -16.81
C PHE A 19 1.15 -12.46 -17.10
N PRO A 20 2.14 -12.54 -18.01
CA PRO A 20 3.05 -11.43 -18.24
C PRO A 20 2.41 -10.23 -18.92
N HIS A 21 2.99 -9.05 -18.73
CA HIS A 21 2.64 -7.86 -19.52
C HIS A 21 3.06 -8.07 -20.99
N LYS A 22 2.11 -7.95 -21.92
CA LYS A 22 2.33 -8.18 -23.36
C LYS A 22 2.31 -6.88 -24.17
N ASP A 23 3.11 -6.83 -25.23
CA ASP A 23 3.10 -5.76 -26.25
C ASP A 23 3.34 -4.34 -25.70
N VAL A 24 4.19 -4.21 -24.68
CA VAL A 24 4.45 -2.93 -23.99
C VAL A 24 5.81 -2.29 -24.28
N GLY A 25 6.63 -2.90 -25.14
CA GLY A 25 7.98 -2.42 -25.43
C GLY A 25 8.86 -2.35 -24.18
N ASP A 26 9.68 -1.31 -24.09
CA ASP A 26 10.64 -1.09 -23.01
C ASP A 26 10.11 -0.19 -21.87
N ALA A 27 8.86 0.28 -21.97
CA ALA A 27 8.24 1.09 -20.94
C ALA A 27 8.04 0.27 -19.64
N CYS A 28 8.35 0.89 -18.49
CA CYS A 28 8.22 0.22 -17.19
C CYS A 28 7.15 0.85 -16.30
N TYR A 29 6.72 2.08 -16.57
CA TYR A 29 5.75 2.81 -15.75
C TYR A 29 4.51 3.22 -16.52
N PHE A 30 3.36 2.69 -16.11
CA PHE A 30 2.12 2.75 -16.90
C PHE A 30 1.04 3.62 -16.26
N PRO A 31 0.13 4.20 -17.04
CA PRO A 31 -1.08 4.82 -16.51
C PRO A 31 -1.94 3.81 -15.73
N ALA A 32 -2.66 4.27 -14.71
CA ALA A 32 -3.56 3.42 -13.92
C ALA A 32 -4.62 2.69 -14.78
N ALA A 33 -5.04 3.29 -15.90
CA ALA A 33 -5.96 2.67 -16.84
C ALA A 33 -5.41 1.39 -17.48
N TYR A 34 -4.10 1.34 -17.76
CA TYR A 34 -3.44 0.14 -18.29
C TYR A 34 -3.43 -0.98 -17.24
N ILE A 35 -3.05 -0.68 -15.99
CA ILE A 35 -3.07 -1.67 -14.91
C ILE A 35 -4.48 -2.20 -14.66
N ARG A 36 -5.49 -1.33 -14.70
CA ARG A 36 -6.90 -1.75 -14.62
C ARG A 36 -7.28 -2.70 -15.74
N LYS A 37 -6.84 -2.44 -16.98
CA LYS A 37 -7.07 -3.35 -18.11
C LYS A 37 -6.37 -4.68 -17.86
N TYR A 38 -5.09 -4.67 -17.50
CA TYR A 38 -4.30 -5.86 -17.20
C TYR A 38 -4.97 -6.78 -16.15
N LEU A 39 -5.52 -6.21 -15.06
CA LEU A 39 -6.25 -6.98 -14.04
C LEU A 39 -7.57 -7.57 -14.55
N ASN A 40 -8.26 -6.87 -15.46
CA ASN A 40 -9.45 -7.42 -16.12
C ASN A 40 -9.08 -8.54 -17.10
N ASP A 41 -8.03 -8.35 -17.90
CA ASP A 41 -7.54 -9.38 -18.82
C ASP A 41 -7.11 -10.64 -18.05
N PHE A 42 -6.46 -10.49 -16.89
CA PHE A 42 -6.13 -11.61 -15.98
C PHE A 42 -7.39 -12.32 -15.50
N THR A 43 -8.39 -11.56 -15.05
CA THR A 43 -9.68 -12.10 -14.57
C THR A 43 -10.41 -12.89 -15.66
N ASP A 44 -10.37 -12.41 -16.90
CA ASP A 44 -11.01 -13.04 -18.05
C ASP A 44 -10.22 -14.27 -18.53
N HIS A 45 -8.89 -14.19 -18.59
CA HIS A 45 -8.01 -15.29 -19.00
C HIS A 45 -8.19 -16.53 -18.13
N PHE A 46 -8.32 -16.35 -16.81
CA PHE A 46 -8.52 -17.45 -15.85
C PHE A 46 -10.00 -17.73 -15.54
N ASN A 47 -10.93 -17.13 -16.29
CA ASN A 47 -12.38 -17.29 -16.12
C ASN A 47 -12.85 -17.10 -14.66
N LEU A 48 -12.29 -16.10 -13.98
CA LEU A 48 -12.57 -15.82 -12.56
C LEU A 48 -13.83 -14.98 -12.38
N ARG A 49 -14.31 -14.31 -13.45
CA ARG A 49 -15.43 -13.37 -13.39
C ARG A 49 -16.72 -14.02 -12.88
N GLN A 50 -16.96 -15.29 -13.21
CA GLN A 50 -18.12 -16.06 -12.73
C GLN A 50 -18.12 -16.28 -11.21
N CYS A 51 -16.95 -16.20 -10.56
CA CYS A 51 -16.80 -16.34 -9.12
C CYS A 51 -17.05 -15.00 -8.37
N ILE A 52 -17.26 -13.90 -9.09
CA ILE A 52 -17.35 -12.56 -8.52
C ILE A 52 -18.79 -12.05 -8.56
N LYS A 53 -19.38 -11.83 -7.39
CA LYS A 53 -20.65 -11.09 -7.25
C LYS A 53 -20.38 -9.60 -7.09
N PHE A 54 -20.44 -8.85 -8.19
CA PHE A 54 -20.36 -7.38 -8.15
C PHE A 54 -21.60 -6.76 -7.48
N CYS A 55 -21.46 -5.53 -6.99
CA CYS A 55 -22.55 -4.80 -6.31
C CYS A 55 -23.10 -5.54 -5.07
N HIS A 56 -22.26 -6.32 -4.38
CA HIS A 56 -22.57 -7.00 -3.13
C HIS A 56 -21.71 -6.41 -2.03
N HIS A 57 -22.34 -5.81 -1.02
CA HIS A 57 -21.67 -5.22 0.13
C HIS A 57 -21.71 -6.18 1.31
N VAL A 58 -20.55 -6.64 1.78
CA VAL A 58 -20.45 -7.46 2.99
C VAL A 58 -20.75 -6.57 4.19
N GLU A 59 -21.87 -6.82 4.86
CA GLU A 59 -22.36 -6.04 5.99
C GLU A 59 -21.82 -6.62 7.31
N LYS A 60 -21.83 -7.95 7.47
CA LYS A 60 -21.38 -8.62 8.70
C LYS A 60 -20.84 -10.02 8.39
N VAL A 61 -19.80 -10.41 9.12
CA VAL A 61 -19.19 -11.73 9.15
C VAL A 61 -19.10 -12.17 10.59
N SER A 62 -19.53 -13.39 10.89
CA SER A 62 -19.42 -13.99 12.22
C SER A 62 -19.05 -15.48 12.10
N PRO A 63 -18.20 -16.00 13.00
CA PRO A 63 -18.04 -17.45 13.11
C PRO A 63 -19.35 -18.07 13.64
N ILE A 64 -19.64 -19.27 13.17
CA ILE A 64 -20.75 -20.09 13.64
C ILE A 64 -20.25 -21.48 14.03
N ASN A 65 -21.15 -22.36 14.47
CA ASN A 65 -20.82 -23.75 14.82
C ASN A 65 -20.09 -24.47 13.67
N ASN A 66 -19.34 -25.52 13.99
CA ASN A 66 -18.60 -26.36 13.03
C ASN A 66 -17.48 -25.63 12.26
N ASN A 67 -16.87 -24.59 12.84
CA ASN A 67 -15.78 -23.81 12.22
C ASN A 67 -16.17 -23.14 10.88
N GLN A 68 -17.45 -22.83 10.69
CA GLN A 68 -17.96 -22.15 9.50
C GLN A 68 -18.16 -20.65 9.76
N TRP A 69 -18.41 -19.91 8.68
CA TRP A 69 -18.59 -18.46 8.67
C TRP A 69 -19.96 -18.12 8.11
N GLU A 70 -20.74 -17.36 8.86
CA GLU A 70 -21.92 -16.69 8.33
C GLU A 70 -21.51 -15.33 7.76
N VAL A 71 -21.87 -15.07 6.50
CA VAL A 71 -21.58 -13.84 5.78
C VAL A 71 -22.89 -13.19 5.32
N ASN A 72 -23.22 -12.07 5.94
CA ASN A 72 -24.38 -11.25 5.63
C ASN A 72 -23.99 -10.17 4.60
N VAL A 73 -24.75 -10.11 3.52
CA VAL A 73 -24.45 -9.31 2.32
C VAL A 73 -25.68 -8.52 1.88
N ILE A 74 -25.48 -7.29 1.41
CA ILE A 74 -26.50 -6.50 0.74
C ILE A 74 -26.23 -6.52 -0.77
N ASN A 75 -27.14 -7.10 -1.54
CA ASN A 75 -27.18 -6.96 -2.99
C ASN A 75 -27.71 -5.58 -3.34
N LEU A 76 -26.80 -4.68 -3.73
CA LEU A 76 -27.08 -3.26 -3.94
C LEU A 76 -27.95 -2.99 -5.17
N LYS A 77 -28.02 -3.92 -6.13
CA LYS A 77 -28.89 -3.76 -7.32
C LYS A 77 -30.35 -4.03 -6.99
N GLN A 78 -30.61 -4.96 -6.07
CA GLN A 78 -31.95 -5.37 -5.66
C GLN A 78 -32.36 -4.81 -4.29
N ASN A 79 -31.43 -4.13 -3.61
CA ASN A 79 -31.56 -3.72 -2.21
C ASN A 79 -32.01 -4.86 -1.28
N LYS A 80 -31.45 -6.06 -1.50
CA LYS A 80 -31.85 -7.30 -0.80
C LYS A 80 -30.73 -7.78 0.12
N LYS A 81 -31.09 -8.17 1.34
CA LYS A 81 -30.18 -8.87 2.26
C LYS A 81 -30.12 -10.36 1.93
N GLU A 82 -28.91 -10.90 1.92
CA GLU A 82 -28.60 -12.30 1.70
C GLU A 82 -27.65 -12.79 2.80
N THR A 83 -27.81 -14.04 3.21
CA THR A 83 -26.92 -14.71 4.16
C THR A 83 -26.35 -15.94 3.49
N HIS A 84 -25.02 -16.10 3.58
CA HIS A 84 -24.27 -17.20 2.99
C HIS A 84 -23.41 -17.86 4.06
N ILE A 85 -23.22 -19.18 3.97
CA ILE A 85 -22.36 -19.95 4.88
C ILE A 85 -21.15 -20.44 4.10
N PHE A 86 -19.95 -20.29 4.68
CA PHE A 86 -18.69 -20.72 4.08
C PHE A 86 -17.81 -21.46 5.09
N ASP A 87 -17.03 -22.43 4.61
CA ASP A 87 -16.07 -23.16 5.45
C ASP A 87 -14.78 -22.36 5.72
N ALA A 88 -14.48 -21.38 4.86
CA ALA A 88 -13.30 -20.53 4.96
C ALA A 88 -13.59 -19.13 4.43
N LEU A 89 -12.81 -18.16 4.92
CA LEU A 89 -12.92 -16.76 4.53
C LEU A 89 -11.54 -16.20 4.17
N VAL A 90 -11.47 -15.37 3.13
CA VAL A 90 -10.28 -14.59 2.80
C VAL A 90 -10.64 -13.11 2.71
N VAL A 91 -10.06 -12.30 3.58
CA VAL A 91 -10.28 -10.86 3.65
C VAL A 91 -9.30 -10.12 2.73
N CYS A 92 -9.83 -9.56 1.64
CA CYS A 92 -9.05 -8.86 0.59
C CYS A 92 -9.55 -7.42 0.33
N VAL A 93 -10.06 -6.73 1.36
CA VAL A 93 -10.71 -5.39 1.22
C VAL A 93 -9.72 -4.22 1.09
N GLY A 94 -8.42 -4.49 1.19
CA GLY A 94 -7.35 -3.48 1.14
C GLY A 94 -7.29 -2.58 2.38
N ASN A 95 -6.29 -1.69 2.39
CA ASN A 95 -5.94 -0.84 3.54
C ASN A 95 -5.67 0.63 3.16
N TYR A 96 -6.03 1.04 1.94
CA TYR A 96 -5.82 2.39 1.40
C TYR A 96 -7.13 3.13 1.09
N SER A 97 -8.17 2.86 1.88
CA SER A 97 -9.51 3.43 1.68
C SER A 97 -10.04 4.23 2.88
N ASN A 98 -9.70 3.88 4.12
CA ASN A 98 -10.13 4.63 5.30
C ASN A 98 -9.10 5.72 5.66
N PRO A 99 -9.38 7.01 5.45
CA PRO A 99 -8.38 8.07 5.55
C PRO A 99 -7.89 8.27 7.00
N ALA A 100 -6.60 8.54 7.17
CA ALA A 100 -6.03 8.92 8.46
C ALA A 100 -6.05 10.45 8.58
N ILE A 101 -7.14 11.01 9.11
CA ILE A 101 -7.30 12.45 9.29
C ILE A 101 -6.54 12.89 10.54
N PRO A 102 -5.54 13.79 10.44
CA PRO A 102 -4.86 14.33 11.60
C PRO A 102 -5.77 15.32 12.33
N ASP A 103 -5.66 15.34 13.66
CA ASP A 103 -6.22 16.41 14.47
C ASP A 103 -5.18 17.53 14.56
N ILE A 104 -5.44 18.65 13.86
CA ILE A 104 -4.56 19.82 13.80
C ILE A 104 -5.35 21.01 14.31
N THR A 105 -4.79 21.72 15.29
CA THR A 105 -5.36 22.94 15.87
C THR A 105 -5.74 23.94 14.77
N GLY A 106 -6.98 24.46 14.87
CA GLY A 106 -7.53 25.47 13.97
C GLY A 106 -7.99 24.95 12.60
N SER A 107 -8.07 23.63 12.41
CA SER A 107 -8.64 23.05 11.19
C SER A 107 -10.14 23.38 10.99
N ASP A 108 -10.86 23.68 12.07
CA ASP A 108 -12.27 24.05 12.11
C ASP A 108 -12.55 25.51 11.73
N ILE A 109 -11.57 26.40 11.92
CA ILE A 109 -11.68 27.84 11.60
C ILE A 109 -11.15 28.20 10.21
N PHE A 110 -10.55 27.25 9.49
CA PHE A 110 -9.98 27.52 8.17
C PHE A 110 -11.06 27.81 7.13
N HIS A 111 -11.00 28.98 6.50
CA HIS A 111 -11.96 29.42 5.47
C HIS A 111 -11.75 28.73 4.11
N GLY A 112 -10.57 28.13 3.89
CA GLY A 112 -10.24 27.41 2.67
C GLY A 112 -10.76 25.97 2.66
N LYS A 113 -10.34 25.19 1.65
CA LYS A 113 -10.77 23.80 1.51
C LYS A 113 -9.81 22.83 2.19
N ILE A 114 -10.32 21.96 3.06
CA ILE A 114 -9.56 20.82 3.59
C ILE A 114 -10.05 19.53 2.91
N MET A 115 -9.12 18.68 2.48
CA MET A 115 -9.44 17.34 1.99
C MET A 115 -8.35 16.32 2.31
N HIS A 116 -8.70 15.04 2.31
CA HIS A 116 -7.72 13.96 2.29
C HIS A 116 -7.42 13.51 0.86
N SER A 117 -6.22 12.97 0.63
CA SER A 117 -5.79 12.36 -0.64
C SER A 117 -6.73 11.27 -1.17
N HIS A 118 -7.54 10.68 -0.30
CA HIS A 118 -8.62 9.75 -0.65
C HIS A 118 -9.68 10.40 -1.57
N SER A 119 -9.97 11.68 -1.37
CA SER A 119 -10.98 12.44 -2.10
C SER A 119 -10.40 13.18 -3.31
N TYR A 120 -9.07 13.25 -3.44
CA TYR A 120 -8.41 13.85 -4.60
C TYR A 120 -8.75 13.07 -5.89
N ARG A 121 -9.03 13.78 -6.98
CA ARG A 121 -9.42 13.20 -8.28
C ARG A 121 -8.65 13.75 -9.47
N ASP A 122 -8.37 15.05 -9.47
CA ASP A 122 -7.65 15.74 -10.54
C ASP A 122 -6.97 17.00 -9.99
N ALA A 123 -6.00 17.54 -10.72
CA ALA A 123 -5.28 18.76 -10.39
C ALA A 123 -6.05 20.02 -10.79
N ASP A 124 -6.90 19.95 -11.82
CA ASP A 124 -7.61 21.10 -12.40
C ASP A 124 -8.31 22.02 -11.38
N PRO A 125 -8.96 21.53 -10.30
CA PRO A 125 -9.59 22.39 -9.29
C PRO A 125 -8.63 23.30 -8.52
N PHE A 126 -7.32 23.06 -8.63
CA PHE A 126 -6.27 23.82 -7.93
C PHE A 126 -5.59 24.85 -8.83
N LYS A 127 -6.09 25.04 -10.05
CA LYS A 127 -5.55 26.05 -10.97
C LYS A 127 -5.53 27.44 -10.32
N ASP A 128 -4.39 28.11 -10.40
CA ASP A 128 -4.14 29.45 -9.84
C ASP A 128 -4.28 29.57 -8.30
N LYS A 129 -4.38 28.44 -7.59
CA LYS A 129 -4.49 28.38 -6.11
C LYS A 129 -3.14 28.19 -5.41
N SER A 130 -3.07 28.58 -4.14
CA SER A 130 -2.01 28.19 -3.21
C SER A 130 -2.44 26.92 -2.46
N VAL A 131 -1.72 25.81 -2.63
CA VAL A 131 -2.09 24.51 -2.07
C VAL A 131 -1.02 24.00 -1.10
N LEU A 132 -1.42 23.63 0.11
CA LEU A 132 -0.60 22.89 1.06
C LEU A 132 -0.89 21.39 0.96
N VAL A 133 0.15 20.58 0.82
CA VAL A 133 0.11 19.13 0.93
C VAL A 133 0.84 18.71 2.21
N ILE A 134 0.18 17.95 3.08
CA ILE A 134 0.76 17.49 4.36
C ILE A 134 1.11 16.01 4.27
N GLY A 135 2.41 15.71 4.38
CA GLY A 135 2.96 14.36 4.31
C GLY A 135 3.59 14.04 2.96
N CYS A 136 4.78 13.43 2.98
CA CYS A 136 5.61 13.17 1.80
C CYS A 136 5.70 11.67 1.41
N GLY A 137 4.64 10.89 1.68
CA GLY A 137 4.53 9.52 1.16
C GLY A 137 4.29 9.51 -0.36
N ALA A 138 4.03 8.32 -0.93
CA ALA A 138 3.78 8.19 -2.36
C ALA A 138 2.68 9.12 -2.88
N SER A 139 1.54 9.21 -2.18
CA SER A 139 0.46 10.14 -2.53
C SER A 139 0.88 11.60 -2.38
N GLY A 140 1.64 11.93 -1.33
CA GLY A 140 2.09 13.29 -1.06
C GLY A 140 2.93 13.85 -2.19
N LEU A 141 3.94 13.08 -2.62
CA LEU A 141 4.80 13.45 -3.73
C LEU A 141 4.05 13.48 -5.06
N ASP A 142 3.26 12.47 -5.39
CA ASP A 142 2.58 12.44 -6.70
C ASP A 142 1.50 13.53 -6.82
N ILE A 143 0.74 13.79 -5.76
CA ILE A 143 -0.27 14.85 -5.73
C ILE A 143 0.40 16.23 -5.73
N SER A 144 1.46 16.47 -4.95
CA SER A 144 2.09 17.78 -4.89
C SER A 144 2.74 18.16 -6.23
N PHE A 145 3.46 17.23 -6.87
CA PHE A 145 4.05 17.45 -8.19
C PHE A 145 2.99 17.49 -9.31
N GLY A 146 1.89 16.75 -9.19
CA GLY A 146 0.76 16.86 -10.11
C GLY A 146 0.10 18.24 -10.03
N THR A 147 -0.11 18.72 -8.80
CA THR A 147 -0.77 20.00 -8.50
C THR A 147 0.10 21.19 -8.93
N SER A 148 1.43 21.11 -8.81
CA SER A 148 2.34 22.20 -9.19
C SER A 148 2.32 22.53 -10.69
N LYS A 149 1.77 21.65 -11.54
CA LYS A 149 1.58 21.92 -12.97
C LYS A 149 0.49 22.95 -13.27
N VAL A 150 -0.42 23.20 -12.33
CA VAL A 150 -1.57 24.11 -12.53
C VAL A 150 -1.71 25.15 -11.42
N ALA A 151 -1.22 24.86 -10.21
CA ALA A 151 -1.35 25.73 -9.05
C ALA A 151 -0.39 26.92 -9.09
N LYS A 152 -0.79 28.03 -8.45
CA LYS A 152 0.05 29.22 -8.29
C LYS A 152 1.24 28.94 -7.38
N LYS A 153 1.00 28.26 -6.25
CA LYS A 153 2.03 27.81 -5.31
C LYS A 153 1.65 26.45 -4.74
N VAL A 154 2.64 25.58 -4.52
CA VAL A 154 2.48 24.32 -3.80
C VAL A 154 3.48 24.26 -2.65
N PHE A 155 2.97 24.02 -1.45
CA PHE A 155 3.77 23.79 -0.25
C PHE A 155 3.69 22.31 0.12
N LEU A 156 4.81 21.63 0.31
CA LEU A 156 4.85 20.27 0.84
C LEU A 156 5.42 20.28 2.26
N SER A 157 4.58 20.01 3.25
CA SER A 157 4.99 19.88 4.65
C SER A 157 5.51 18.47 4.95
N HIS A 158 6.77 18.37 5.38
CA HIS A 158 7.40 17.11 5.80
C HIS A 158 8.69 17.31 6.61
N HIS A 159 9.17 16.20 7.18
CA HIS A 159 10.44 16.10 7.91
C HIS A 159 11.41 15.07 7.32
N ASN A 160 11.25 14.68 6.05
CA ASN A 160 12.20 13.82 5.34
C ASN A 160 13.36 14.63 4.69
N PRO A 161 14.60 14.58 5.23
CA PRO A 161 15.71 15.37 4.72
C PRO A 161 16.20 14.93 3.33
N LYS A 162 15.93 13.69 2.91
CA LYS A 162 16.34 13.21 1.57
C LYS A 162 15.68 14.01 0.45
N LEU A 163 14.45 14.46 0.67
CA LEU A 163 13.66 15.16 -0.34
C LEU A 163 14.12 16.60 -0.57
N LEU A 164 14.93 17.18 0.32
CA LEU A 164 15.46 18.54 0.16
C LEU A 164 16.42 18.67 -1.04
N LYS A 165 16.91 17.54 -1.55
CA LYS A 165 17.78 17.48 -2.74
C LYS A 165 17.00 17.29 -4.05
N LEU A 166 15.68 17.13 -3.99
CA LEU A 166 14.86 16.93 -5.18
C LEU A 166 14.92 18.17 -6.08
N LYS A 167 14.94 17.92 -7.38
CA LYS A 167 14.65 18.97 -8.37
C LYS A 167 13.16 19.30 -8.27
N ILE A 168 12.85 20.50 -7.82
CA ILE A 168 11.48 20.98 -7.64
C ILE A 168 11.16 22.12 -8.63
N PRO A 169 9.90 22.25 -9.09
CA PRO A 169 9.45 23.40 -9.85
C PRO A 169 9.59 24.71 -9.06
N SER A 170 9.68 25.85 -9.76
CA SER A 170 9.87 27.17 -9.11
C SER A 170 8.70 27.62 -8.22
N ASN A 171 7.50 27.07 -8.42
CA ASN A 171 6.31 27.32 -7.61
C ASN A 171 6.12 26.29 -6.48
N TYR A 172 7.11 25.44 -6.22
CA TYR A 172 7.05 24.37 -5.25
C TYR A 172 7.99 24.67 -4.08
N PHE A 173 7.50 24.50 -2.85
CA PHE A 173 8.24 24.86 -1.64
C PHE A 173 8.15 23.75 -0.59
N HIS A 174 9.29 23.37 -0.03
CA HIS A 174 9.34 22.50 1.15
C HIS A 174 9.00 23.31 2.40
N LYS A 175 8.23 22.71 3.31
CA LYS A 175 7.89 23.30 4.60
C LYS A 175 8.10 22.30 5.73
N THR A 176 8.38 22.81 6.92
CA THR A 176 8.44 22.03 8.15
C THR A 176 7.05 21.50 8.54
N ASP A 177 6.97 20.74 9.63
CA ASP A 177 5.67 20.30 10.15
C ASP A 177 4.78 21.50 10.52
N ILE A 178 3.47 21.27 10.51
CA ILE A 178 2.49 22.28 10.88
C ILE A 178 2.51 22.52 12.39
N LYS A 179 2.42 23.79 12.79
CA LYS A 179 2.17 24.18 14.17
C LYS A 179 0.66 24.34 14.40
N GLU A 180 0.01 25.17 13.60
CA GLU A 180 -1.44 25.42 13.66
C GLU A 180 -1.97 25.91 12.31
N ILE A 181 -3.25 25.67 12.07
CA ILE A 181 -4.01 26.23 10.95
C ILE A 181 -4.73 27.48 11.48
N VAL A 182 -4.73 28.55 10.70
CA VAL A 182 -5.43 29.80 11.02
C VAL A 182 -6.47 30.08 9.93
N GLU A 183 -7.31 31.10 10.12
CA GLU A 183 -8.47 31.38 9.25
C GLU A 183 -8.16 31.38 7.74
N ASP A 184 -7.03 31.95 7.33
CA ASP A 184 -6.66 32.13 5.91
C ASP A 184 -5.38 31.39 5.48
N GLY A 185 -4.77 30.61 6.37
CA GLY A 185 -3.44 30.08 6.13
C GLY A 185 -2.94 29.10 7.19
N VAL A 186 -1.62 28.89 7.19
CA VAL A 186 -0.97 27.91 8.06
C VAL A 186 0.33 28.47 8.64
N ILE A 187 0.52 28.26 9.94
CA ILE A 187 1.76 28.56 10.66
C ILE A 187 2.54 27.25 10.83
N PHE A 188 3.80 27.27 10.41
CA PHE A 188 4.71 26.13 10.47
C PHE A 188 5.54 26.16 11.76
N LYS A 189 6.17 25.03 12.13
CA LYS A 189 6.99 24.94 13.34
C LYS A 189 8.23 25.84 13.32
N ASP A 190 8.71 26.23 12.15
CA ASP A 190 9.78 27.23 11.98
C ASP A 190 9.32 28.68 12.17
N GLY A 191 8.02 28.90 12.46
CA GLY A 191 7.44 30.23 12.64
C GLY A 191 7.03 30.92 11.34
N SER A 192 7.31 30.34 10.17
CA SER A 192 6.83 30.89 8.91
C SER A 192 5.31 30.75 8.79
N TYR A 193 4.69 31.69 8.07
CA TYR A 193 3.28 31.68 7.71
C TYR A 193 3.15 31.60 6.19
N GLU A 194 2.16 30.83 5.71
CA GLU A 194 1.74 30.88 4.32
C GLU A 194 0.22 30.94 4.23
N GLN A 195 -0.27 31.89 3.44
CA GLN A 195 -1.67 31.95 3.03
C GLN A 195 -1.94 30.84 2.00
N VAL A 196 -2.96 30.01 2.24
CA VAL A 196 -3.30 28.88 1.37
C VAL A 196 -4.81 28.76 1.14
N ASP A 197 -5.20 28.40 -0.08
CA ASP A 197 -6.60 28.18 -0.46
C ASP A 197 -7.08 26.76 -0.13
N THR A 198 -6.15 25.79 -0.11
CA THR A 198 -6.47 24.38 0.07
C THR A 198 -5.40 23.64 0.85
N ILE A 199 -5.83 22.78 1.77
CA ILE A 199 -5.00 21.83 2.51
C ILE A 199 -5.38 20.41 2.07
N ILE A 200 -4.40 19.64 1.61
CA ILE A 200 -4.53 18.24 1.21
C ILE A 200 -3.75 17.37 2.18
N TYR A 201 -4.46 16.59 3.00
CA TYR A 201 -3.88 15.59 3.87
C TYR A 201 -3.44 14.36 3.06
N CYS A 202 -2.13 14.16 2.97
CA CYS A 202 -1.47 12.97 2.44
C CYS A 202 -0.88 12.13 3.59
N THR A 203 -1.65 12.02 4.68
CA THR A 203 -1.28 11.47 5.99
C THR A 203 -1.51 9.96 6.12
N GLY A 204 -1.93 9.30 5.04
CA GLY A 204 -2.07 7.86 4.96
C GLY A 204 -3.46 7.37 5.32
N TYR A 205 -3.54 6.11 5.75
CA TYR A 205 -4.80 5.41 5.93
C TYR A 205 -4.75 4.55 7.18
N THR A 206 -5.91 4.18 7.68
CA THR A 206 -6.05 3.26 8.82
C THR A 206 -6.71 1.95 8.40
N TYR A 207 -6.35 0.86 9.08
CA TYR A 207 -7.04 -0.41 8.95
C TYR A 207 -8.43 -0.31 9.55
N LYS A 208 -9.44 -0.85 8.86
CA LYS A 208 -10.82 -0.88 9.34
C LYS A 208 -11.56 -2.05 8.71
N TYR A 209 -12.17 -2.88 9.56
CA TYR A 209 -12.94 -4.06 9.14
C TYR A 209 -14.31 -4.02 9.82
N PRO A 210 -15.18 -3.05 9.46
CA PRO A 210 -16.43 -2.81 10.20
C PRO A 210 -17.43 -3.97 10.07
N PHE A 211 -17.21 -4.86 9.11
CA PHE A 211 -18.02 -6.05 8.87
C PHE A 211 -17.59 -7.25 9.71
N LEU A 212 -16.41 -7.28 10.32
CA LEU A 212 -16.01 -8.39 11.19
C LEU A 212 -16.66 -8.19 12.57
N SER A 213 -17.40 -9.19 13.03
CA SER A 213 -17.93 -9.15 14.39
C SER A 213 -16.82 -9.40 15.42
N SER A 214 -17.06 -9.02 16.69
CA SER A 214 -16.10 -9.23 17.78
C SER A 214 -15.69 -10.68 17.96
N GLU A 215 -16.61 -11.60 17.67
CA GLU A 215 -16.41 -13.04 17.78
C GLU A 215 -15.41 -13.56 16.75
N CYS A 216 -15.10 -12.80 15.67
CA CYS A 216 -14.03 -13.18 14.74
C CYS A 216 -12.64 -13.18 15.39
N GLY A 217 -12.46 -12.60 16.58
CA GLY A 217 -11.16 -12.56 17.26
C GLY A 217 -10.15 -11.60 16.64
N ILE A 218 -10.58 -10.70 15.76
CA ILE A 218 -9.74 -9.69 15.11
C ILE A 218 -10.08 -8.31 15.66
N THR A 219 -9.09 -7.62 16.20
CA THR A 219 -9.22 -6.22 16.63
C THR A 219 -8.22 -5.33 15.90
N VAL A 220 -8.56 -4.05 15.76
CA VAL A 220 -7.66 -3.02 15.24
C VAL A 220 -7.46 -1.96 16.31
N GLU A 221 -6.23 -1.85 16.81
CA GLU A 221 -5.85 -0.92 17.88
C GLU A 221 -4.62 -0.14 17.44
N ASN A 222 -4.62 1.19 17.60
CA ASN A 222 -3.50 2.05 17.21
C ASN A 222 -3.01 1.83 15.76
N ASN A 223 -3.95 1.52 14.86
CA ASN A 223 -3.68 1.15 13.47
C ASN A 223 -2.88 -0.15 13.28
N VAL A 224 -3.01 -1.10 14.21
CA VAL A 224 -2.41 -2.44 14.16
C VAL A 224 -3.52 -3.47 14.27
N ILE A 225 -3.53 -4.44 13.37
CA ILE A 225 -4.42 -5.59 13.41
C ILE A 225 -3.82 -6.61 14.37
N LYS A 226 -4.56 -6.98 15.40
CA LYS A 226 -4.15 -7.98 16.39
C LYS A 226 -4.55 -9.39 15.94
N ASN A 227 -3.92 -10.39 16.56
CA ASN A 227 -4.24 -11.81 16.38
C ASN A 227 -4.05 -12.34 14.95
N LEU A 228 -3.07 -11.79 14.22
CA LEU A 228 -2.66 -12.28 12.91
C LEU A 228 -1.28 -12.95 12.98
N PHE A 229 -1.25 -14.26 12.75
CA PHE A 229 0.00 -14.99 12.53
C PHE A 229 0.56 -14.62 11.16
N LYS A 230 1.84 -14.20 11.14
CA LYS A 230 2.56 -13.76 9.94
C LYS A 230 1.78 -12.74 9.09
N HIS A 231 1.08 -11.82 9.77
CA HIS A 231 0.22 -10.79 9.18
C HIS A 231 -0.86 -11.31 8.21
N MET A 232 -1.23 -12.59 8.27
CA MET A 232 -2.10 -13.21 7.27
C MET A 232 -3.16 -14.13 7.88
N ILE A 233 -2.85 -14.91 8.91
CA ILE A 233 -3.76 -15.96 9.38
C ILE A 233 -4.37 -15.54 10.70
N ASN A 234 -5.69 -15.58 10.81
CA ASN A 234 -6.36 -15.36 12.08
C ASN A 234 -5.99 -16.48 13.07
N ILE A 235 -5.34 -16.11 14.18
CA ILE A 235 -4.85 -17.05 15.20
C ILE A 235 -6.00 -17.79 15.88
N GLU A 236 -7.13 -17.11 16.09
CA GLU A 236 -8.32 -17.70 16.73
C GLU A 236 -9.02 -18.68 15.79
N TYR A 237 -9.11 -18.33 14.51
CA TYR A 237 -9.79 -19.14 13.49
C TYR A 237 -8.95 -19.23 12.21
N PRO A 238 -8.05 -20.23 12.09
CA PRO A 238 -7.16 -20.35 10.93
C PRO A 238 -7.83 -20.58 9.57
N THR A 239 -9.15 -20.78 9.53
CA THR A 239 -9.95 -20.78 8.30
C THR A 239 -10.25 -19.37 7.78
N MET A 240 -9.85 -18.31 8.50
CA MET A 240 -9.86 -16.92 8.05
C MET A 240 -8.44 -16.42 7.73
N GLY A 241 -8.23 -16.04 6.47
CA GLY A 241 -7.00 -15.43 5.97
C GLY A 241 -7.17 -13.96 5.62
N PHE A 242 -6.07 -13.22 5.59
CA PHE A 242 -5.97 -11.82 5.22
C PHE A 242 -4.88 -11.65 4.16
N ILE A 243 -5.25 -11.08 3.01
CA ILE A 243 -4.32 -10.84 1.92
C ILE A 243 -4.07 -9.34 1.78
N GLY A 244 -2.80 -8.95 1.71
CA GLY A 244 -2.38 -7.56 1.49
C GLY A 244 -2.38 -6.67 2.74
N VAL A 245 -2.33 -7.26 3.94
CA VAL A 245 -2.14 -6.49 5.18
C VAL A 245 -0.78 -5.77 5.20
N PRO A 246 0.36 -6.43 4.89
CA PRO A 246 1.65 -5.77 4.91
C PRO A 246 1.76 -4.59 3.94
N ARG A 247 2.43 -3.51 4.39
CA ARG A 247 2.71 -2.31 3.59
C ARG A 247 4.19 -2.18 3.27
N ASN A 248 4.52 -1.32 2.32
CA ASN A 248 5.89 -0.97 1.92
C ASN A 248 6.68 -2.18 1.37
N THR A 249 6.07 -2.93 0.45
CA THR A 249 6.72 -4.04 -0.26
C THR A 249 6.13 -4.20 -1.67
N THR A 250 6.57 -5.22 -2.41
CA THR A 250 6.05 -5.59 -3.73
C THR A 250 4.62 -6.14 -3.64
N GLY A 251 3.62 -5.30 -3.92
CA GLY A 251 2.21 -5.64 -3.73
C GLY A 251 1.75 -6.89 -4.48
N PHE A 252 1.98 -6.98 -5.79
CA PHE A 252 1.45 -8.08 -6.61
C PHE A 252 2.05 -9.43 -6.19
N TYR A 253 3.36 -9.48 -5.94
CA TYR A 253 4.02 -10.69 -5.44
C TYR A 253 3.59 -11.06 -4.03
N LEU A 254 3.38 -10.07 -3.15
CA LEU A 254 2.86 -10.32 -1.81
C LEU A 254 1.49 -11.00 -1.90
N PHE A 255 0.58 -10.46 -2.73
CA PHE A 255 -0.76 -11.02 -2.89
C PHE A 255 -0.71 -12.44 -3.44
N ASP A 256 0.05 -12.67 -4.52
CA ASP A 256 0.21 -14.00 -5.10
C ASP A 256 0.78 -15.02 -4.10
N LEU A 257 1.85 -14.66 -3.38
CA LEU A 257 2.47 -15.52 -2.39
C LEU A 257 1.50 -15.86 -1.26
N GLN A 258 0.86 -14.84 -0.66
CA GLN A 258 -0.08 -15.06 0.43
C GLN A 258 -1.29 -15.89 -0.02
N SER A 259 -1.82 -15.67 -1.23
CA SER A 259 -2.90 -16.48 -1.79
C SER A 259 -2.49 -17.94 -1.99
N ARG A 260 -1.28 -18.20 -2.51
CA ARG A 260 -0.75 -19.57 -2.65
C ARG A 260 -0.56 -20.26 -1.30
N ILE A 261 -0.05 -19.54 -0.30
CA ILE A 261 0.13 -20.08 1.05
C ILE A 261 -1.23 -20.42 1.67
N PHE A 262 -2.18 -19.49 1.64
CA PHE A 262 -3.49 -19.71 2.24
C PHE A 262 -4.25 -20.84 1.54
N LYS A 263 -4.15 -20.95 0.21
CA LYS A 263 -4.66 -22.11 -0.53
C LYS A 263 -4.08 -23.43 -0.02
N LYS A 264 -2.76 -23.53 0.18
CA LYS A 264 -2.13 -24.75 0.70
C LYS A 264 -2.59 -25.08 2.13
N ILE A 265 -2.88 -24.08 2.95
CA ILE A 265 -3.46 -24.27 4.29
C ILE A 265 -4.84 -24.90 4.17
N LEU A 266 -5.72 -24.33 3.32
CA LEU A 266 -7.07 -24.87 3.10
C LEU A 266 -7.06 -26.29 2.51
N GLU A 267 -6.05 -26.63 1.71
CA GLU A 267 -5.84 -27.98 1.17
C GLU A 267 -5.24 -28.97 2.19
N GLY A 268 -4.97 -28.54 3.43
CA GLY A 268 -4.34 -29.36 4.47
C GLY A 268 -2.87 -29.70 4.19
N ARG A 269 -2.21 -28.95 3.29
CA ARG A 269 -0.81 -29.18 2.85
C ARG A 269 0.22 -28.40 3.68
N VAL A 270 -0.22 -27.64 4.67
CA VAL A 270 0.63 -26.92 5.62
C VAL A 270 0.22 -27.35 7.02
N LYS A 271 1.19 -27.84 7.79
CA LYS A 271 0.96 -28.14 9.21
C LYS A 271 0.87 -26.83 9.98
N MET A 272 -0.30 -26.52 10.51
CA MET A 272 -0.50 -25.35 11.35
C MET A 272 0.17 -25.55 12.71
N PRO A 273 0.91 -24.55 13.23
CA PRO A 273 1.35 -24.52 14.62
C PRO A 273 0.15 -24.45 15.56
N SER A 274 0.39 -24.73 16.85
CA SER A 274 -0.60 -24.48 17.89
C SER A 274 -0.90 -22.98 18.02
N LYS A 275 -2.02 -22.66 18.66
CA LYS A 275 -2.40 -21.27 18.93
C LYS A 275 -1.31 -20.55 19.75
N GLU A 276 -0.75 -21.23 20.74
CA GLU A 276 0.31 -20.73 21.61
C GLU A 276 1.59 -20.45 20.81
N GLU A 277 1.99 -21.36 19.92
CA GLU A 277 3.16 -21.17 19.04
C GLU A 277 2.98 -19.97 18.10
N MET A 278 1.77 -19.77 17.55
CA MET A 278 1.46 -18.62 16.69
C MET A 278 1.50 -17.29 17.45
N LEU A 279 0.99 -17.26 18.69
CA LEU A 279 1.04 -16.09 19.56
C LEU A 279 2.48 -15.75 19.95
N GLU A 280 3.28 -16.76 20.31
CA GLU A 280 4.69 -16.58 20.66
C GLU A 280 5.53 -16.03 19.49
N ASP A 281 5.37 -16.58 18.28
CA ASP A 281 6.01 -16.07 17.05
C ASP A 281 5.65 -14.60 16.82
N SER A 282 4.36 -14.27 16.90
CA SER A 282 3.85 -12.91 16.68
C SER A 282 4.35 -11.93 17.73
N HIS A 283 4.40 -12.33 19.01
CA HIS A 283 4.93 -11.49 20.09
C HIS A 283 6.42 -11.22 19.91
N LYS A 284 7.23 -12.23 19.61
CA LYS A 284 8.68 -12.07 19.35
C LYS A 284 8.94 -11.11 18.19
N GLU A 285 8.17 -11.21 17.10
CA GLU A 285 8.29 -10.29 15.98
C GLU A 285 7.94 -8.85 16.38
N ILE A 286 6.84 -8.65 17.11
CA ILE A 286 6.41 -7.33 17.57
C ILE A 286 7.46 -6.70 18.49
N GLU A 287 7.99 -7.45 19.46
CA GLU A 287 9.03 -6.98 20.38
C GLU A 287 10.29 -6.58 19.61
N ALA A 288 10.75 -7.40 18.67
CA ALA A 288 11.94 -7.11 17.86
C ALA A 288 11.75 -5.84 17.00
N ARG A 289 10.55 -5.64 16.44
CA ARG A 289 10.21 -4.44 15.67
C ARG A 289 10.21 -3.19 16.55
N LEU A 290 9.56 -3.23 17.71
CA LEU A 290 9.54 -2.11 18.65
C LEU A 290 10.95 -1.78 19.17
N ALA A 291 11.75 -2.79 19.51
CA ALA A 291 13.14 -2.63 19.94
C ALA A 291 14.03 -1.98 18.86
N SER A 292 13.69 -2.15 17.57
CA SER A 292 14.38 -1.48 16.46
C SER A 292 13.99 0.00 16.27
N GLY A 293 13.08 0.53 17.09
CA GLY A 293 12.53 1.88 16.96
C GLY A 293 11.38 2.01 15.96
N GLN A 294 10.83 0.90 15.46
CA GLN A 294 9.64 0.94 14.62
C GLN A 294 8.45 1.44 15.44
N ARG A 295 7.70 2.39 14.88
CA ARG A 295 6.50 2.94 15.54
C ARG A 295 5.40 1.88 15.60
N LEU A 296 4.61 1.90 16.67
CA LEU A 296 3.49 0.97 16.87
C LEU A 296 2.56 0.88 15.64
N LYS A 297 2.12 2.03 15.11
CA LYS A 297 1.24 2.11 13.93
C LYS A 297 1.83 1.56 12.62
N ASP A 298 3.13 1.27 12.60
CA ASP A 298 3.85 0.77 11.44
C ASP A 298 4.24 -0.71 11.57
N LEU A 299 3.73 -1.46 12.56
CA LEU A 299 4.10 -2.87 12.73
C LEU A 299 3.79 -3.77 11.52
N HIS A 300 2.80 -3.42 10.70
CA HIS A 300 2.53 -4.10 9.42
C HIS A 300 3.32 -3.53 8.23
N ALA A 301 4.15 -2.51 8.42
CA ALA A 301 5.05 -2.03 7.38
C ALA A 301 6.30 -2.91 7.36
N LEU A 302 6.52 -3.61 6.25
CA LEU A 302 7.76 -4.37 6.04
C LEU A 302 8.97 -3.47 5.81
N GLY A 303 8.76 -2.18 5.56
CA GLY A 303 9.81 -1.16 5.65
C GLY A 303 11.08 -1.46 4.84
N ARG A 304 12.24 -1.06 5.36
CA ARG A 304 13.55 -1.29 4.71
C ARG A 304 13.96 -2.76 4.84
N THR A 305 14.71 -3.20 3.84
CA THR A 305 15.38 -4.48 3.61
C THR A 305 15.14 -5.61 4.61
N LYS A 306 15.61 -5.49 5.87
CA LYS A 306 15.57 -6.54 6.89
C LYS A 306 14.19 -7.16 7.07
N TRP A 307 13.17 -6.36 7.41
CA TRP A 307 11.86 -6.90 7.78
C TRP A 307 11.11 -7.48 6.59
N ALA A 308 11.32 -6.94 5.38
CA ALA A 308 10.80 -7.54 4.16
C ALA A 308 11.43 -8.90 3.88
N MET A 309 12.76 -9.02 4.02
CA MET A 309 13.45 -10.31 3.85
C MET A 309 13.01 -11.33 4.89
N GLU A 310 12.97 -10.95 6.17
CA GLU A 310 12.55 -11.83 7.26
C GLU A 310 11.11 -12.30 7.07
N TYR A 311 10.21 -11.40 6.65
CA TYR A 311 8.84 -11.75 6.33
C TYR A 311 8.77 -12.81 5.23
N TYR A 312 9.38 -12.56 4.06
CA TYR A 312 9.32 -13.48 2.93
C TYR A 312 9.94 -14.84 3.28
N THR A 313 11.11 -14.85 3.93
CA THR A 313 11.75 -16.09 4.41
C THR A 313 10.86 -16.84 5.40
N SER A 314 10.25 -16.12 6.36
CA SER A 314 9.41 -16.72 7.41
C SER A 314 8.17 -17.37 6.83
N VAL A 315 7.43 -16.68 5.94
CA VAL A 315 6.20 -17.24 5.34
C VAL A 315 6.50 -18.36 4.35
N THR A 316 7.58 -18.27 3.57
CA THR A 316 7.91 -19.31 2.59
C THR A 316 8.39 -20.59 3.26
N LYS A 317 9.21 -20.46 4.32
CA LYS A 317 9.64 -21.59 5.15
C LYS A 317 8.46 -22.25 5.85
N PHE A 318 7.58 -21.46 6.45
CA PHE A 318 6.37 -21.96 7.12
C PHE A 318 5.49 -22.79 6.19
N ALA A 319 5.22 -22.30 4.98
CA ALA A 319 4.31 -22.98 4.05
C ALA A 319 4.99 -23.98 3.10
N ASN A 320 6.31 -24.17 3.23
CA ASN A 320 7.15 -24.93 2.31
C ASN A 320 6.83 -24.56 0.84
N VAL A 321 6.95 -23.28 0.51
CA VAL A 321 6.78 -22.75 -0.85
C VAL A 321 8.07 -22.10 -1.32
N GLU A 322 8.23 -22.05 -2.65
CA GLU A 322 9.40 -21.40 -3.24
C GLU A 322 9.48 -19.93 -2.83
N HIS A 323 10.67 -19.52 -2.41
CA HIS A 323 10.95 -18.13 -2.08
C HIS A 323 10.87 -17.25 -3.34
N PRO A 324 10.24 -16.06 -3.29
CA PRO A 324 10.21 -15.16 -4.44
C PRO A 324 11.63 -14.79 -4.89
N PRO A 325 11.88 -14.58 -6.19
CA PRO A 325 13.18 -14.10 -6.66
C PRO A 325 13.62 -12.84 -5.90
N PRO A 326 14.80 -12.84 -5.25
CA PRO A 326 15.29 -11.68 -4.49
C PRO A 326 15.37 -10.37 -5.27
N VAL A 327 15.61 -10.45 -6.58
CA VAL A 327 15.62 -9.28 -7.48
C VAL A 327 14.34 -8.45 -7.41
N LEU A 328 13.19 -9.06 -7.11
CA LEU A 328 11.91 -8.34 -7.05
C LEU A 328 11.89 -7.31 -5.93
N LEU A 329 12.38 -7.71 -4.75
CA LEU A 329 12.49 -6.81 -3.62
C LEU A 329 13.63 -5.80 -3.81
N GLN A 330 14.71 -6.20 -4.50
CA GLN A 330 15.81 -5.29 -4.85
C GLN A 330 15.35 -4.18 -5.82
N ILE A 331 14.58 -4.51 -6.86
CA ILE A 331 14.00 -3.56 -7.80
C ILE A 331 13.01 -2.62 -7.09
N TYR A 332 12.22 -3.14 -6.14
CA TYR A 332 11.35 -2.30 -5.32
C TYR A 332 12.13 -1.23 -4.55
N PHE A 333 13.24 -1.59 -3.90
CA PHE A 333 14.05 -0.62 -3.17
C PHE A 333 14.80 0.35 -4.09
N ASP A 334 15.29 -0.12 -5.23
CA ASP A 334 15.91 0.75 -6.25
C ASP A 334 14.90 1.79 -6.75
N GLY A 335 13.69 1.37 -7.12
CA GLY A 335 12.62 2.28 -7.56
C GLY A 335 12.19 3.28 -6.48
N LEU A 336 12.16 2.89 -5.20
CA LEU A 336 11.91 3.81 -4.09
C LEU A 336 13.01 4.86 -3.92
N GLU A 337 14.27 4.48 -4.11
CA GLU A 337 15.40 5.40 -4.06
C GLU A 337 15.28 6.42 -5.20
N ARG A 338 15.01 5.95 -6.43
CA ARG A 338 14.78 6.80 -7.61
C ARG A 338 13.65 7.80 -7.43
N LEU A 339 12.54 7.39 -6.80
CA LEU A 339 11.44 8.29 -6.45
C LEU A 339 11.91 9.46 -5.57
N SER A 340 12.87 9.24 -4.67
CA SER A 340 13.42 10.26 -3.78
C SER A 340 14.57 11.08 -4.34
N GLU A 341 15.21 10.63 -5.43
CA GLU A 341 16.32 11.32 -6.10
C GLU A 341 15.87 12.14 -7.30
N ASP A 342 14.98 11.60 -8.12
CA ASP A 342 14.48 12.24 -9.34
C ASP A 342 13.00 11.93 -9.56
N PHE A 343 12.15 12.54 -8.74
CA PHE A 343 10.69 12.34 -8.83
C PHE A 343 10.10 12.73 -10.19
N LEU A 344 10.70 13.70 -10.89
CA LEU A 344 10.21 14.16 -12.19
C LEU A 344 10.44 13.12 -13.28
N ASN A 345 11.56 12.39 -13.24
CA ASN A 345 11.99 11.53 -14.34
C ASN A 345 12.10 10.04 -14.01
N PHE A 346 11.97 9.59 -12.76
CA PHE A 346 12.12 8.15 -12.41
C PHE A 346 11.22 7.23 -13.23
N ARG A 347 10.08 7.72 -13.72
CA ARG A 347 9.17 6.95 -14.58
C ARG A 347 9.70 6.69 -16.00
N GLY A 348 10.85 7.27 -16.34
CA GLY A 348 11.63 6.98 -17.54
C GLY A 348 12.70 5.90 -17.32
N ASP A 349 12.94 5.47 -16.07
CA ASP A 349 13.85 4.37 -15.78
C ASP A 349 13.28 3.07 -16.36
N LYS A 350 14.15 2.23 -16.93
CA LYS A 350 13.77 0.96 -17.55
C LYS A 350 14.43 -0.19 -16.82
N TYR A 351 13.63 -1.19 -16.46
CA TYR A 351 14.07 -2.38 -15.74
C TYR A 351 13.89 -3.62 -16.62
N GLN A 352 14.77 -4.60 -16.44
CA GLN A 352 14.64 -5.92 -17.07
C GLN A 352 15.19 -6.97 -16.11
N ILE A 353 14.35 -7.92 -15.69
CA ILE A 353 14.81 -9.07 -14.92
C ILE A 353 15.59 -9.99 -15.86
N ILE A 354 16.81 -10.38 -15.48
CA ILE A 354 17.62 -11.36 -16.22
C ILE A 354 17.38 -12.76 -15.65
N ASP A 355 17.51 -12.88 -14.33
CA ASP A 355 17.34 -14.13 -13.60
C ASP A 355 16.94 -13.81 -12.14
N ARG A 356 16.99 -14.81 -11.24
CA ARG A 356 16.59 -14.64 -9.83
C ARG A 356 17.46 -13.66 -9.04
N GLU A 357 18.69 -13.45 -9.50
CA GLU A 357 19.77 -12.75 -8.82
C GLU A 357 20.19 -11.47 -9.56
N HIS A 358 19.93 -11.35 -10.86
CA HIS A 358 20.36 -10.22 -11.70
C HIS A 358 19.21 -9.52 -12.40
N TYR A 359 19.34 -8.19 -12.54
CA TYR A 359 18.48 -7.34 -13.35
C TYR A 359 19.29 -6.25 -14.04
N LYS A 360 18.82 -5.77 -15.19
CA LYS A 360 19.32 -4.55 -15.82
C LYS A 360 18.45 -3.37 -15.44
N VAL A 361 19.09 -2.23 -15.24
CA VAL A 361 18.41 -0.94 -15.11
C VAL A 361 19.08 0.09 -16.02
N GLN A 362 18.29 0.78 -16.83
CA GLN A 362 18.70 1.97 -17.57
C GLN A 362 18.01 3.17 -16.93
N TYR A 363 18.76 4.02 -16.25
CA TYR A 363 18.23 5.25 -15.68
C TYR A 363 17.93 6.28 -16.77
N TYR A 364 16.87 7.07 -16.60
CA TYR A 364 16.43 8.07 -17.57
C TYR A 364 17.55 9.02 -18.01
N ASP A 365 18.45 9.38 -17.09
CA ASP A 365 19.56 10.30 -17.32
C ASP A 365 20.86 9.61 -17.79
N LYS A 366 20.83 8.30 -18.06
CA LYS A 366 21.99 7.51 -18.50
C LYS A 366 21.71 6.75 -19.79
N ASN A 367 22.65 6.83 -20.72
CA ASN A 367 22.53 6.17 -22.02
C ASN A 367 22.69 4.64 -21.94
N GLU A 368 23.55 4.16 -21.04
CA GLU A 368 23.89 2.73 -20.96
C GLU A 368 23.17 2.03 -19.79
N PRO A 369 22.60 0.83 -20.01
CA PRO A 369 22.04 0.01 -18.95
C PRO A 369 23.13 -0.56 -18.05
N ILE A 370 22.82 -0.72 -16.77
CA ILE A 370 23.70 -1.32 -15.77
C ILE A 370 23.10 -2.63 -15.32
N THR A 371 23.89 -3.71 -15.33
CA THR A 371 23.51 -4.97 -14.71
C THR A 371 23.81 -4.90 -13.21
N LYS A 372 22.80 -5.14 -12.39
CA LYS A 372 22.89 -5.19 -10.93
C LYS A 372 22.61 -6.61 -10.44
N LYS A 373 23.36 -7.04 -9.43
CA LYS A 373 23.08 -8.26 -8.64
C LYS A 373 22.29 -7.88 -7.39
N GLN A 374 21.35 -8.73 -6.97
CA GLN A 374 20.69 -8.58 -5.68
C GLN A 374 21.71 -8.71 -4.54
N ILE A 375 21.59 -7.87 -3.51
CA ILE A 375 22.48 -7.89 -2.34
C ILE A 375 21.73 -8.16 -1.03
N LEU A 376 20.43 -8.48 -1.13
CA LEU A 376 19.56 -8.58 0.04
C LEU A 376 19.83 -9.87 0.82
N TYR A 377 20.10 -10.97 0.12
CA TYR A 377 20.35 -12.29 0.72
C TYR A 377 21.81 -12.71 0.58
N ALA A 378 22.72 -11.75 0.36
CA ALA A 378 24.15 -11.98 0.25
C ALA A 378 24.80 -11.97 1.64
N LEU A 379 24.45 -12.95 2.49
CA LEU A 379 25.10 -13.23 3.78
C LEU A 379 25.09 -14.74 4.03
#